data_AF-A0A0A7EM79-F1
#
_entry.id   AF-A0A0A7EM79-F1
#
_cell.length_a   1.000
_cell.length_b   1.000
_cell.length_c   1.000
_cell.angle_alpha   90.00
_cell.angle_beta   90.00
_cell.angle_gamma   90.00
#
_symmetry.space_group_name_H-M   'P 1'
#
loop_
_entity.id
_entity.type
_entity.pdbx_description
1 polymer ?
#
loop_
_entity_poly.entity_id
_entity_poly.type
_entity_poly.pdbx_seq_one_letter_code
_entity_poly.pdbx_strand_id
1 'polypeptide(L)'
;MRLTKLLLLILLLVSFYCSSKMPDEISFLIEQVRNSNCTFIRNGIGHSANKAADHLTLKYNNASRFANNGHTFIKNLASKSSFTGISYKIKCDNKVVTSEKWLKIRLAEYHKQSESLK
;
A
#
# COMPACT_ATOMS: atom_id res chain seq x y z
N MET A 1 19.26 -32.40 -41.63
CA MET A 1 19.59 -31.34 -40.65
C MET A 1 18.55 -30.19 -40.61
N ARG A 2 17.22 -30.39 -40.52
CA ARG A 2 16.30 -29.22 -40.57
C ARG A 2 14.99 -29.32 -39.78
N LEU A 3 14.96 -30.03 -38.65
CA LEU A 3 13.82 -29.90 -37.72
C LEU A 3 14.21 -29.89 -36.23
N THR A 4 15.40 -30.36 -35.85
CA THR A 4 15.82 -30.39 -34.44
C THR A 4 16.24 -29.03 -33.87
N LYS A 5 16.54 -28.04 -34.70
CA LYS A 5 16.89 -26.68 -34.24
C LYS A 5 15.67 -25.77 -34.00
N LEU A 6 14.49 -26.12 -34.52
CA LEU A 6 13.29 -25.29 -34.38
C LEU A 6 12.52 -25.57 -33.08
N LEU A 7 12.78 -26.72 -32.43
CA LEU A 7 12.16 -27.05 -31.15
C LEU A 7 12.87 -26.40 -29.94
N LEU A 8 14.09 -25.87 -30.12
CA LEU A 8 14.88 -25.24 -29.05
C LEU A 8 14.67 -23.72 -28.90
N LEU A 9 13.94 -23.07 -29.82
CA LEU A 9 13.75 -21.62 -29.79
C LEU A 9 12.44 -21.18 -29.09
N ILE A 10 11.52 -22.11 -28.83
CA ILE A 10 10.23 -21.81 -28.18
C ILE A 10 10.33 -21.85 -26.64
N LEU A 11 11.44 -22.37 -26.09
CA LEU A 11 11.63 -22.54 -24.64
C LEU A 11 12.15 -21.29 -23.90
N LEU A 12 12.43 -20.18 -24.59
CA LEU A 12 13.04 -18.97 -24.00
C LEU A 12 12.04 -17.84 -23.69
N LEU A 13 10.73 -18.05 -23.89
CA LEU A 13 9.70 -17.01 -23.70
C LEU A 13 8.82 -17.21 -22.46
N VAL A 14 9.23 -18.06 -21.50
CA VAL A 14 8.63 -18.02 -20.15
C VAL A 14 9.25 -16.85 -19.40
N SER A 15 8.91 -15.64 -19.82
CA SER A 15 9.09 -14.44 -19.01
C SER A 15 8.37 -14.69 -17.68
N PHE A 16 9.13 -14.84 -16.61
CA PHE A 16 8.60 -14.92 -15.26
C PHE A 16 7.77 -13.65 -15.00
N TYR A 17 6.45 -13.74 -15.13
CA TYR A 17 5.53 -12.75 -14.58
C TYR A 17 5.59 -12.89 -13.05
N CYS A 18 6.59 -12.27 -12.43
CA CYS A 18 6.62 -12.12 -10.99
C CYS A 18 5.60 -11.04 -10.60
N SER A 19 4.33 -11.43 -10.49
CA SER A 19 3.32 -10.60 -9.83
C SER A 19 3.57 -10.68 -8.33
N SER A 20 4.33 -9.71 -7.79
CA SER A 20 4.51 -9.63 -6.34
C SER A 20 3.17 -9.25 -5.70
N LYS A 21 2.54 -10.20 -5.00
CA LYS A 21 1.35 -9.91 -4.19
C LYS A 21 1.69 -8.81 -3.18
N MET A 22 0.75 -7.87 -2.96
CA MET A 22 0.87 -6.87 -1.90
C MET A 22 1.04 -7.57 -0.54
N PRO A 23 2.03 -7.19 0.31
CA PRO A 23 2.16 -7.70 1.66
C PRO A 23 0.85 -7.56 2.44
N ASP A 24 0.47 -8.60 3.17
CA ASP A 24 -0.83 -8.65 3.85
C ASP A 24 -1.00 -7.50 4.85
N GLU A 25 0.07 -7.06 5.52
CA GLU A 25 0.02 -5.89 6.42
C GLU A 25 -0.23 -4.57 5.69
N ILE A 26 0.22 -4.41 4.44
CA ILE A 26 -0.05 -3.21 3.63
C ILE A 26 -1.51 -3.24 3.17
N SER A 27 -1.97 -4.40 2.70
CA SER A 27 -3.37 -4.62 2.32
C SER A 27 -4.29 -4.29 3.51
N PHE A 28 -3.97 -4.82 4.70
CA PHE A 28 -4.67 -4.52 5.94
C PHE A 28 -4.73 -3.01 6.22
N LEU A 29 -3.60 -2.29 6.14
CA LEU A 29 -3.57 -0.84 6.38
C LEU A 29 -4.45 -0.04 5.42
N ILE A 30 -4.45 -0.40 4.14
CA ILE A 30 -5.31 0.24 3.13
C ILE A 30 -6.78 -0.02 3.44
N GLU A 31 -7.13 -1.25 3.82
CA GLU A 31 -8.50 -1.62 4.19
C GLU A 31 -8.95 -0.98 5.51
N GLN A 32 -8.04 -0.76 6.46
CA GLN A 32 -8.34 0.05 7.64
C GLN A 32 -8.73 1.48 7.25
N VAL A 33 -8.02 2.09 6.29
CA VAL A 33 -8.42 3.41 5.77
C VAL A 33 -9.78 3.34 5.10
N ARG A 34 -10.02 2.35 4.23
CA ARG A 34 -11.28 2.15 3.51
C ARG A 34 -12.49 2.09 4.44
N ASN A 35 -12.37 1.31 5.52
CA ASN A 35 -13.45 1.04 6.46
C ASN A 35 -13.56 2.05 7.61
N SER A 36 -12.70 3.08 7.64
CA SER A 36 -12.62 3.99 8.78
C SER A 36 -13.78 4.98 8.91
N ASN A 37 -14.56 5.22 7.85
CA ASN A 37 -15.51 6.34 7.74
C ASN A 37 -14.89 7.74 8.01
N CYS A 38 -13.55 7.84 8.08
CA CYS A 38 -12.85 9.08 8.37
C CYS A 38 -12.65 9.92 7.10
N THR A 39 -12.47 11.23 7.28
CA THR A 39 -12.03 12.12 6.20
C THR A 39 -10.51 12.11 6.10
N PHE A 40 -10.00 11.74 4.92
CA PHE A 40 -8.56 11.79 4.63
C PHE A 40 -8.21 13.13 3.99
N ILE A 41 -7.35 13.90 4.63
CA ILE A 41 -6.96 15.24 4.19
C ILE A 41 -5.60 15.14 3.48
N ARG A 42 -5.61 15.37 2.18
CA ARG A 42 -4.43 15.39 1.32
C ARG A 42 -4.27 16.78 0.73
N ASN A 43 -3.10 17.39 0.94
CA ASN A 43 -2.81 18.75 0.46
C ASN A 43 -3.88 19.78 0.88
N GLY A 44 -4.41 19.65 2.10
CA GLY A 44 -5.46 20.52 2.62
C GLY A 44 -6.89 20.19 2.16
N ILE A 45 -7.06 19.25 1.23
CA ILE A 45 -8.37 18.87 0.68
C ILE A 45 -8.85 17.56 1.33
N GLY A 46 -10.09 17.56 1.81
CA GLY A 46 -10.74 16.38 2.36
C GLY A 46 -11.20 15.40 1.26
N HIS A 47 -10.97 14.12 1.49
CA HIS A 47 -11.41 13.02 0.64
C HIS A 47 -12.09 11.95 1.49
N SER A 48 -13.03 11.22 0.91
CA SER A 48 -13.68 10.08 1.57
C SER A 48 -12.68 8.95 1.82
N ALA A 49 -12.98 8.11 2.82
CA ALA A 49 -12.22 6.90 3.15
C ALA A 49 -11.94 6.01 1.93
N ASN A 50 -12.97 5.76 1.10
CA ASN A 50 -12.83 4.98 -0.14
C ASN A 50 -11.84 5.62 -1.13
N LYS A 51 -11.98 6.92 -1.42
CA LYS A 51 -11.06 7.63 -2.33
C LYS A 51 -9.63 7.66 -1.79
N ALA A 52 -9.47 7.71 -0.48
CA ALA A 52 -8.18 7.64 0.17
C ALA A 52 -7.53 6.26 0.02
N ALA A 53 -8.28 5.19 0.27
CA ALA A 53 -7.82 3.82 0.08
C ALA A 53 -7.40 3.58 -1.37
N ASP A 54 -8.23 3.98 -2.34
CA ASP A 54 -7.91 3.84 -3.77
C ASP A 54 -6.66 4.64 -4.15
N HIS A 55 -6.48 5.83 -3.58
CA HIS A 55 -5.26 6.61 -3.76
C HIS A 55 -4.01 5.91 -3.20
N LEU A 56 -4.11 5.32 -2.01
CA LEU A 56 -3.01 4.59 -1.39
C LEU A 56 -2.67 3.31 -2.16
N THR A 57 -3.67 2.59 -2.67
CA THR A 57 -3.50 1.43 -3.56
C THR A 57 -2.77 1.85 -4.84
N LEU A 58 -3.19 2.94 -5.50
CA LEU A 58 -2.52 3.46 -6.68
C LEU A 58 -1.05 3.79 -6.39
N LYS A 59 -0.76 4.45 -5.25
CA LYS A 59 0.61 4.76 -4.85
C LYS A 59 1.44 3.49 -4.64
N TYR A 60 0.87 2.47 -3.98
CA TYR A 60 1.55 1.19 -3.80
C TYR A 60 1.86 0.53 -5.14
N ASN A 61 0.88 0.42 -6.04
CA ASN A 61 1.06 -0.21 -7.34
C ASN A 61 2.17 0.46 -8.18
N ASN A 62 2.28 1.79 -8.11
CA ASN A 62 3.27 2.54 -8.87
C ASN A 62 4.67 2.56 -8.24
N ALA A 63 4.79 2.21 -6.95
CA ALA A 63 6.01 2.45 -6.17
C ALA A 63 6.29 1.35 -5.13
N SER A 64 5.81 0.12 -5.39
CA SER A 64 5.90 -1.02 -4.47
C SER A 64 7.33 -1.35 -4.05
N ARG A 65 8.31 -1.12 -4.93
CA ARG A 65 9.76 -1.25 -4.64
C ARG A 65 10.26 -0.44 -3.44
N PHE A 66 9.50 0.58 -3.01
CA PHE A 66 9.82 1.40 -1.83
C PHE A 66 8.97 1.03 -0.60
N ALA A 67 8.16 -0.01 -0.67
CA ALA A 67 7.16 -0.36 0.33
C ALA A 67 7.09 -1.89 0.48
N ASN A 68 8.20 -2.49 0.92
CA ASN A 68 8.29 -3.95 1.10
C ASN A 68 7.50 -4.45 2.32
N ASN A 69 7.14 -3.56 3.23
CA ASN A 69 6.44 -3.84 4.48
C ASN A 69 5.62 -2.62 4.94
N GLY A 70 4.80 -2.77 5.97
CA GLY A 70 3.91 -1.75 6.52
C GLY A 70 4.67 -0.50 6.98
N HIS A 71 5.84 -0.67 7.59
CA HIS A 71 6.68 0.45 8.04
C HIS A 71 7.15 1.32 6.86
N THR A 72 7.69 0.68 5.82
CA THR A 72 8.19 1.38 4.62
C THR A 72 7.04 1.95 3.77
N PHE A 73 5.89 1.26 3.69
CA PHE A 73 4.67 1.79 3.09
C PHE A 73 4.20 3.08 3.77
N ILE A 74 4.10 3.07 5.10
CA ILE A 74 3.68 4.25 5.86
C ILE A 74 4.66 5.39 5.62
N LYS A 75 5.96 5.15 5.79
CA LYS A 75 7.00 6.17 5.68
C LYS A 75 7.04 6.78 4.28
N ASN A 76 7.09 5.94 3.25
CA ASN A 76 7.44 6.36 1.89
C ASN A 76 6.23 6.72 1.03
N LEU A 77 5.06 6.11 1.27
CA LEU A 77 3.91 6.25 0.37
C LEU A 77 2.69 6.87 1.05
N ALA A 78 2.42 6.55 2.32
CA ALA A 78 1.16 6.91 2.98
C ALA A 78 1.23 8.09 3.97
N SER A 79 2.42 8.60 4.30
CA SER A 79 2.60 9.71 5.27
C SER A 79 2.38 11.09 4.67
N LYS A 80 2.76 11.29 3.40
CA LYS A 80 2.78 12.60 2.74
C LYS A 80 2.70 12.51 1.22
N SER A 81 2.43 13.64 0.59
CA SER A 81 2.48 13.78 -0.87
C SER A 81 3.91 13.68 -1.34
N SER A 82 4.15 12.85 -2.36
CA SER A 82 5.44 12.80 -3.03
C SER A 82 5.67 14.01 -3.92
N PHE A 83 4.61 14.71 -4.33
CA PHE A 83 4.68 15.89 -5.20
C PHE A 83 4.86 17.19 -4.41
N THR A 84 4.13 17.37 -3.31
CA THR A 84 4.14 18.62 -2.52
C THR A 84 4.93 18.50 -1.21
N GLY A 85 5.27 17.29 -0.76
CA GLY A 85 5.89 17.06 0.55
C GLY A 85 4.96 17.25 1.75
N ILE A 86 3.72 17.69 1.55
CA ILE A 86 2.77 17.98 2.63
C ILE A 86 2.27 16.69 3.27
N SER A 87 2.34 16.63 4.60
CA SER A 87 1.85 15.51 5.40
C SER A 87 0.35 15.34 5.25
N TYR A 88 -0.09 14.11 5.05
CA TYR A 88 -1.50 13.77 5.05
C TYR A 88 -2.05 13.73 6.49
N LYS A 89 -3.34 14.00 6.63
CA LYS A 89 -4.03 13.91 7.92
C LYS A 89 -5.27 13.03 7.78
N ILE A 90 -5.69 12.44 8.89
CA ILE A 90 -6.95 11.70 9.00
C ILE A 90 -7.76 12.38 10.09
N LYS A 91 -9.00 12.76 9.75
CA LYS A 91 -10.00 13.30 10.65
C LYS A 91 -11.08 12.25 10.88
N CYS A 92 -11.11 11.69 12.09
CA CYS A 92 -12.18 10.83 12.57
C CYS A 92 -12.93 11.61 13.65
N ASP A 93 -14.24 11.77 13.49
CA ASP A 93 -15.06 12.63 14.35
C ASP A 93 -14.44 14.04 14.49
N ASN A 94 -14.15 14.46 15.72
CA ASN A 94 -13.52 15.74 16.05
C ASN A 94 -12.00 15.67 16.23
N LYS A 95 -11.37 14.52 15.96
CA LYS A 95 -9.94 14.32 16.14
C LYS A 95 -9.21 14.28 14.81
N VAL A 96 -8.20 15.15 14.67
CA VAL A 96 -7.30 15.19 13.51
C VAL A 96 -5.92 14.71 13.93
N VAL A 97 -5.38 13.74 13.21
CA VAL A 97 -4.02 13.22 13.40
C VAL A 97 -3.31 13.10 12.05
N THR A 98 -1.98 13.00 12.03
CA THR A 98 -1.26 12.66 10.80
C THR A 98 -1.61 11.24 10.35
N SER A 99 -1.63 11.00 9.04
CA SER A 99 -1.85 9.64 8.51
C SER A 99 -0.78 8.67 9.01
N GLU A 100 0.47 9.14 9.13
CA GLU A 100 1.58 8.34 9.66
C GLU A 100 1.27 7.82 11.07
N LYS A 101 0.88 8.71 11.99
CA LYS A 101 0.55 8.32 13.37
C LYS A 101 -0.63 7.36 13.41
N TRP A 102 -1.67 7.65 12.64
CA TRP A 102 -2.87 6.84 12.58
C TRP A 102 -2.59 5.41 12.05
N LEU A 103 -1.79 5.30 11.00
CA LEU A 103 -1.43 4.03 10.38
C LEU A 103 -0.44 3.23 11.23
N LYS A 104 0.50 3.87 11.92
CA LYS A 104 1.42 3.19 12.84
C LYS A 104 0.69 2.48 13.98
N ILE A 105 -0.38 3.09 14.51
CA ILE A 105 -1.23 2.47 15.54
C ILE A 105 -1.86 1.18 15.00
N ARG A 106 -2.43 1.21 13.79
CA ARG A 106 -3.03 0.03 13.15
C ARG A 106 -2.04 -1.03 12.77
N LEU A 107 -0.84 -0.65 12.35
CA LEU A 107 0.22 -1.61 12.07
C LEU A 107 0.60 -2.38 13.34
N ALA A 108 0.68 -1.70 14.49
CA ALA A 108 0.92 -2.35 15.77
C ALA A 108 -0.25 -3.27 16.19
N GLU A 109 -1.49 -2.89 15.91
CA GLU A 109 -2.67 -3.75 16.11
C GLU A 109 -2.60 -5.02 15.25
N TYR A 110 -2.22 -4.89 13.98
CA TYR A 110 -2.02 -6.02 13.07
C TYR A 110 -0.97 -7.01 13.60
N HIS A 111 0.19 -6.51 14.06
CA HIS A 111 1.24 -7.38 14.60
C HIS A 111 0.78 -8.13 15.85
N LYS A 112 0.10 -7.46 16.78
CA LYS A 112 -0.48 -8.12 17.98
C LYS A 112 -1.48 -9.21 17.63
N GLN A 113 -2.36 -8.97 16.66
CA GLN A 113 -3.34 -9.98 16.21
C GLN A 113 -2.62 -11.18 15.59
N SER A 114 -1.60 -10.93 14.77
CA SER A 114 -0.82 -11.99 14.13
C SER A 114 -0.01 -12.84 15.10
N GLU A 115 0.35 -12.30 16.27
CA GLU A 115 1.03 -13.03 17.35
C GLU A 115 0.04 -13.91 18.13
N SER A 116 -1.20 -13.44 18.36
CA SER A 116 -2.22 -14.19 19.10
C SER A 116 -2.80 -15.41 18.36
N LEU A 117 -2.52 -15.52 17.06
CA LEU A 117 -2.99 -16.61 16.19
C LEU A 117 -1.93 -17.70 15.95
N LYS A 118 -0.75 -17.55 16.56
CA LYS A 118 0.34 -18.52 16.54
C LYS A 118 0.39 -19.28 17.86
#